data_AF-A0A9N9TW94-F1
#
_entry.id   AF-A0A9N9TW94-F1
#
_cell.length_a   1.000
_cell.length_b   1.000
_cell.length_c   1.000
_cell.angle_alpha   90.00
_cell.angle_beta   90.00
_cell.angle_gamma   90.00
#
_symmetry.space_group_name_H-M   'P 1'
#
loop_
_entity.id
_entity.type
_entity.pdbx_description
1 polymer ?
#
loop_
_entity_poly.entity_id
_entity_poly.type
_entity_poly.pdbx_seq_one_letter_code
_entity_poly.pdbx_strand_id
1 'polypeptide(L)'
;MSHVVSSSRRLGPTLAANAMMQRPIMCLFCQHRRTFAASAIRHYAKPAAGASLDPQSKIKGTPIEAPRGYGKRIEGEFTPKPLPRPIGMQDPPHAGENSGVDSRTLRQRRDDFVDYDKHLVRREELTAQLSRPYFRDWGNLKFHEGKSFIAPPRLFKAELSLFFPNFIGQTIEKSSKEPKDTTPVLSGRASVVSFFSSQWAENQVHSWTSEAANPELHAVLAQNENFAQMVSINYEDNKAKAWIVRMFMGTLRKKFSQRDWDKYFLVQGGVTDEIRESIGLLNSKVGYTYLVDQHCRIRWAGSGTSHPDELEGLNKGLARLADEIRKEAALPASAREQHPGNKRVG
;
A
#
# COMPACT_ATOMS: atom_id res chain seq x y z
N MET A 1 -37.87 -39.60 -78.79
CA MET A 1 -38.23 -39.30 -80.19
C MET A 1 -38.17 -37.78 -80.34
N SER A 2 -36.96 -37.23 -80.46
CA SER A 2 -36.26 -36.98 -81.73
C SER A 2 -36.83 -35.76 -82.43
N HIS A 3 -36.31 -34.57 -82.12
CA HIS A 3 -36.19 -33.45 -83.08
C HIS A 3 -35.07 -32.50 -82.63
N VAL A 4 -33.90 -32.69 -83.22
CA VAL A 4 -32.84 -31.67 -83.35
C VAL A 4 -32.23 -31.87 -84.74
N VAL A 5 -32.09 -30.77 -85.50
CA VAL A 5 -31.20 -30.43 -86.65
C VAL A 5 -31.95 -29.30 -87.39
N SER A 6 -31.46 -28.07 -87.59
CA SER A 6 -30.31 -27.63 -88.40
C SER A 6 -30.11 -26.12 -88.14
N SER A 7 -28.95 -25.65 -87.67
CA SER A 7 -27.84 -25.02 -88.43
C SER A 7 -28.19 -23.88 -89.39
N SER A 8 -27.66 -22.68 -89.12
CA SER A 8 -26.89 -21.93 -90.14
C SER A 8 -25.90 -20.94 -89.51
N ARG A 9 -24.73 -20.87 -90.15
CA ARG A 9 -23.47 -20.25 -89.77
C ARG A 9 -23.43 -18.75 -90.08
N ARG A 10 -22.61 -17.98 -89.34
CA ARG A 10 -21.71 -16.97 -89.91
C ARG A 10 -20.34 -16.98 -89.22
N LEU A 11 -19.31 -17.01 -90.05
CA LEU A 11 -17.87 -16.95 -89.75
C LEU A 11 -17.46 -15.47 -89.55
N GLY A 12 -16.74 -15.13 -88.49
CA GLY A 12 -15.29 -14.85 -88.50
C GLY A 12 -15.02 -13.42 -87.99
N PRO A 13 -13.78 -12.98 -87.67
CA PRO A 13 -12.49 -13.68 -87.71
C PRO A 13 -11.74 -13.72 -86.36
N THR A 14 -10.69 -14.54 -86.34
CA THR A 14 -9.64 -14.67 -85.32
C THR A 14 -8.67 -13.48 -85.33
N LEU A 15 -8.33 -12.96 -84.15
CA LEU A 15 -7.06 -12.25 -83.90
C LEU A 15 -6.55 -12.58 -82.50
N ALA A 16 -5.44 -13.30 -82.46
CA ALA A 16 -4.64 -13.52 -81.27
C ALA A 16 -3.87 -12.24 -80.91
N ALA A 17 -3.90 -11.82 -79.65
CA ALA A 17 -2.93 -10.86 -79.11
C ALA A 17 -2.81 -10.98 -77.58
N ASN A 18 -1.68 -11.54 -77.16
CA ASN A 18 -0.92 -11.25 -75.94
C ASN A 18 -1.65 -11.08 -74.59
N ALA A 19 -1.54 -12.13 -73.77
CA ALA A 19 -1.64 -12.04 -72.32
C ALA A 19 -0.46 -11.23 -71.76
N MET A 20 -0.67 -9.93 -71.50
CA MET A 20 0.15 -9.18 -70.56
C MET A 20 -0.46 -9.34 -69.16
N MET A 21 0.23 -10.09 -68.29
CA MET A 21 -0.02 -10.09 -66.85
C MET A 21 0.06 -8.64 -66.32
N GLN A 22 -1.09 -8.02 -66.08
CA GLN A 22 -1.16 -6.79 -65.30
C GLN A 22 -0.89 -7.15 -63.82
N ARG A 23 0.33 -6.87 -63.37
CA ARG A 23 0.65 -6.82 -61.93
C ARG A 23 -0.17 -5.69 -61.32
N PRO A 24 -0.94 -5.91 -60.25
CA PRO A 24 -1.63 -4.83 -59.58
C PRO A 24 -0.59 -3.92 -58.94
N ILE A 25 -0.59 -2.64 -59.34
CA ILE A 25 0.20 -1.59 -58.70
C ILE A 25 -0.41 -1.37 -57.31
N MET A 26 0.09 -2.11 -56.33
CA MET A 26 -0.27 -1.88 -54.94
C MET A 26 0.33 -0.57 -54.46
N CYS A 27 -0.52 0.34 -54.00
CA CYS A 27 -0.15 1.61 -53.39
C CYS A 27 0.79 1.38 -52.18
N LEU A 28 1.97 2.00 -52.19
CA LEU A 28 2.96 1.97 -51.09
C LEU A 28 2.39 2.48 -49.75
N PHE A 29 1.42 3.40 -49.79
CA PHE A 29 0.71 3.87 -48.59
C PHE A 29 -0.21 2.80 -47.98
N CYS A 30 -0.73 1.87 -48.77
CA CYS A 30 -1.58 0.78 -48.27
C CYS A 30 -0.77 -0.35 -47.61
N GLN A 31 0.51 -0.53 -47.99
CA GLN A 31 1.40 -1.49 -47.33
C GLN A 31 1.82 -1.03 -45.91
N HIS A 32 2.02 0.28 -45.70
CA HIS A 32 2.35 0.83 -44.38
C HIS A 32 1.21 0.78 -43.36
N ARG A 33 -0.06 0.68 -43.80
CA ARG A 33 -1.19 0.47 -42.88
C ARG A 33 -1.34 -0.98 -42.41
N ARG A 34 -0.76 -1.96 -43.13
CA ARG A 34 -0.81 -3.38 -42.72
C ARG A 34 0.28 -3.77 -41.73
N THR A 35 1.38 -3.02 -41.65
CA THR A 35 2.46 -3.29 -40.69
C THR A 35 2.18 -2.76 -39.27
N PHE A 36 1.22 -1.85 -39.11
CA PHE A 36 0.82 -1.33 -37.78
C PHE A 36 -0.27 -2.14 -37.06
N ALA A 37 -0.81 -3.19 -37.67
CA ALA A 37 -1.92 -3.98 -37.11
C ALA A 37 -1.52 -5.43 -36.77
N ALA A 38 -0.25 -5.67 -36.47
CA ALA A 38 0.25 -6.94 -35.94
C ALA A 38 1.05 -6.72 -34.65
N SER A 39 0.57 -5.87 -33.75
CA SER A 39 0.85 -6.09 -32.34
C SER A 39 0.17 -7.40 -31.96
N ALA A 40 0.97 -8.48 -31.92
CA ALA A 40 0.55 -9.73 -31.31
C ALA A 40 -0.16 -9.39 -30.00
N ILE A 41 -1.42 -9.81 -29.87
CA ILE A 41 -2.11 -9.84 -28.59
C ILE A 41 -1.23 -10.76 -27.73
N ARG A 42 -0.28 -10.17 -26.99
CA ARG A 42 0.46 -10.91 -25.99
C ARG A 42 -0.62 -11.40 -25.04
N HIS A 43 -0.77 -12.71 -24.95
CA HIS A 43 -1.57 -13.33 -23.91
C HIS A 43 -1.09 -12.72 -22.61
N TYR A 44 -1.92 -11.84 -22.03
CA TYR A 44 -1.68 -11.29 -20.72
C TYR A 44 -1.60 -12.51 -19.79
N ALA A 45 -0.42 -12.77 -19.23
CA ALA A 45 -0.29 -13.79 -18.21
C ALA A 45 -1.36 -13.48 -17.15
N LYS A 46 -2.17 -14.48 -16.78
CA LYS A 46 -3.17 -14.31 -15.73
C LYS A 46 -2.43 -13.76 -14.50
N PRO A 47 -2.87 -12.62 -13.93
CA PRO A 47 -2.18 -12.05 -12.78
C PRO A 47 -2.14 -13.10 -11.68
N ALA A 48 -0.95 -13.33 -11.14
CA ALA A 48 -0.75 -14.27 -10.05
C ALA A 48 -1.72 -13.94 -8.89
N ALA A 49 -2.13 -14.96 -8.13
CA ALA A 49 -3.01 -14.74 -6.99
C ALA A 49 -2.38 -13.69 -6.05
N GLY A 50 -3.17 -12.75 -5.50
CA GLY A 50 -2.61 -11.70 -4.64
C GLY A 50 -1.73 -12.23 -3.50
N ALA A 51 -2.04 -13.43 -2.99
CA ALA A 51 -1.25 -14.15 -1.99
C ALA A 51 0.14 -14.65 -2.47
N SER A 52 0.35 -14.84 -3.77
CA SER A 52 1.66 -15.25 -4.33
C SER A 52 2.64 -14.09 -4.49
N LEU A 53 2.17 -12.85 -4.35
CA LEU A 53 2.98 -11.63 -4.34
C LEU A 53 3.24 -11.13 -2.91
N ASP A 54 2.88 -11.92 -1.90
CA ASP A 54 3.11 -11.59 -0.50
C ASP A 54 4.63 -11.58 -0.21
N PRO A 55 5.22 -10.42 0.14
CA PRO A 55 6.66 -10.30 0.41
C PRO A 55 7.09 -11.17 1.60
N GLN A 56 6.15 -11.58 2.44
CA GLN A 56 6.38 -12.40 3.61
C GLN A 56 6.11 -13.89 3.37
N SER A 57 6.16 -14.38 2.14
CA SER A 57 5.99 -15.83 1.84
C SER A 57 6.90 -16.76 2.66
N LYS A 58 8.04 -16.26 3.16
CA LYS A 58 9.00 -17.00 4.02
C LYS A 58 8.59 -17.09 5.49
N ILE A 59 7.63 -16.29 5.96
CA ILE A 59 7.21 -16.23 7.37
C ILE A 59 6.21 -17.35 7.66
N LYS A 60 6.44 -18.11 8.73
CA LYS A 60 5.56 -19.20 9.17
C LYS A 60 4.14 -18.67 9.43
N GLY A 61 3.16 -19.21 8.70
CA GLY A 61 1.75 -18.87 8.84
C GLY A 61 1.05 -18.83 7.49
N THR A 62 -0.28 -18.91 7.50
CA THR A 62 -1.08 -18.76 6.27
C THR A 62 -1.05 -17.29 5.83
N PRO A 63 -0.87 -17.01 4.52
CA PRO A 63 -0.98 -15.65 3.99
C PRO A 63 -2.33 -15.02 4.32
N ILE A 64 -2.37 -13.68 4.37
CA ILE A 64 -3.62 -12.96 4.61
C ILE A 64 -4.50 -13.08 3.35
N GLU A 65 -5.62 -13.77 3.51
CA GLU A 65 -6.65 -13.90 2.49
C GLU A 65 -7.59 -12.70 2.60
N ALA A 66 -7.30 -11.63 1.85
CA ALA A 66 -8.14 -10.44 1.78
C ALA A 66 -8.21 -9.88 0.35
N PRO A 67 -9.30 -9.17 -0.01
CA PRO A 67 -9.41 -8.46 -1.27
C PRO A 67 -8.30 -7.41 -1.40
N ARG A 68 -7.50 -7.50 -2.47
CA ARG A 68 -6.44 -6.52 -2.79
C ARG A 68 -6.83 -5.65 -3.97
N GLY A 69 -6.20 -4.48 -4.07
CA GLY A 69 -6.30 -3.57 -5.23
C GLY A 69 -5.69 -4.14 -6.51
N TYR A 70 -4.96 -5.26 -6.44
CA TYR A 70 -4.32 -5.95 -7.55
C TYR A 70 -4.51 -7.48 -7.46
N GLY A 71 -4.03 -8.24 -8.45
CA GLY A 71 -4.16 -9.70 -8.47
C GLY A 71 -5.59 -10.19 -8.78
N LYS A 72 -5.88 -11.46 -8.47
CA LYS A 72 -7.20 -12.08 -8.72
C LYS A 72 -8.32 -11.35 -7.96
N ARG A 73 -9.42 -11.05 -8.65
CA ARG A 73 -10.63 -10.49 -8.03
C ARG A 73 -11.35 -11.56 -7.21
N ILE A 74 -11.84 -11.16 -6.03
CA ILE A 74 -12.75 -12.00 -5.25
C ILE A 74 -14.15 -11.83 -5.82
N GLU A 75 -14.71 -12.93 -6.32
CA GLU A 75 -16.06 -13.04 -6.84
C GLU A 75 -16.90 -13.74 -5.76
N GLY A 76 -17.91 -13.06 -5.21
CA GLY A 76 -18.74 -13.59 -4.12
C GLY A 76 -18.69 -12.74 -2.85
N GLU A 77 -19.09 -13.33 -1.72
CA GLU A 77 -19.05 -12.74 -0.38
C GLU A 77 -17.66 -12.96 0.25
N PHE A 78 -17.13 -11.94 0.93
CA PHE A 78 -15.87 -12.01 1.64
C PHE A 78 -16.12 -11.81 3.13
N THR A 79 -15.71 -12.78 3.95
CA THR A 79 -15.76 -12.68 5.41
C THR A 79 -14.33 -12.49 5.94
N PRO A 80 -14.02 -11.38 6.63
CA PRO A 80 -12.69 -11.15 7.15
C PRO A 80 -12.34 -12.18 8.22
N LYS A 81 -11.16 -12.79 8.10
CA LYS A 81 -10.63 -13.74 9.08
C LYS A 81 -9.73 -13.01 10.09
N PRO A 82 -9.54 -13.55 11.31
CA PRO A 82 -8.54 -13.04 12.23
C PRO A 82 -7.14 -13.05 11.60
N LEU A 83 -6.32 -12.05 11.95
CA LEU A 83 -4.95 -11.93 11.46
C LEU A 83 -4.13 -13.19 11.84
N PRO A 84 -3.70 -14.01 10.87
CA PRO A 84 -3.17 -15.35 11.16
C PRO A 84 -1.70 -15.35 11.60
N ARG A 85 -0.95 -14.29 11.29
CA ARG A 85 0.49 -14.18 11.56
C ARG A 85 0.90 -12.74 11.84
N PRO A 86 2.06 -12.51 12.50
CA PRO A 86 2.64 -11.19 12.65
C PRO A 86 2.89 -10.51 11.30
N ILE A 87 2.69 -9.19 11.26
CA ILE A 87 2.90 -8.32 10.10
C ILE A 87 3.95 -7.27 10.44
N GLY A 88 4.69 -6.78 9.45
CA GLY A 88 5.79 -5.84 9.60
C GLY A 88 6.97 -6.10 8.67
N MET A 89 7.95 -5.21 8.69
CA MET A 89 9.24 -5.38 8.04
C MET A 89 10.10 -6.39 8.82
N GLN A 90 10.94 -7.16 8.13
CA GLN A 90 11.83 -8.12 8.78
C GLN A 90 12.94 -7.40 9.56
N ASP A 91 13.44 -6.31 8.99
CA ASP A 91 14.52 -5.53 9.54
C ASP A 91 14.00 -4.37 10.43
N PRO A 92 14.75 -4.02 11.49
CA PRO A 92 14.43 -2.89 12.34
C PRO A 92 14.50 -1.57 11.56
N PRO A 93 13.62 -0.59 11.87
CA PRO A 93 13.56 0.65 11.12
C PRO A 93 14.68 1.60 11.55
N HIS A 94 15.24 2.33 10.59
CA HIS A 94 16.20 3.42 10.86
C HIS A 94 15.63 4.77 10.43
N ALA A 95 16.01 5.82 11.16
CA ALA A 95 15.71 7.18 10.75
C ALA A 95 16.35 7.50 9.38
N GLY A 96 15.63 8.21 8.51
CA GLY A 96 16.04 8.50 7.14
C GLY A 96 15.55 7.48 6.10
N GLU A 97 15.10 6.29 6.50
CA GLU A 97 14.53 5.30 5.58
C GLU A 97 13.15 5.73 5.07
N ASN A 98 12.76 5.23 3.90
CA ASN A 98 11.45 5.47 3.28
C ASN A 98 11.09 6.97 3.11
N SER A 99 12.07 7.81 2.80
CA SER A 99 11.82 9.25 2.58
C SER A 99 10.91 9.54 1.38
N GLY A 100 10.86 8.63 0.41
CA GLY A 100 10.18 8.84 -0.87
C GLY A 100 10.81 9.94 -1.73
N VAL A 101 11.92 10.54 -1.27
CA VAL A 101 12.68 11.55 -2.00
C VAL A 101 13.73 10.85 -2.85
N ASP A 102 13.64 11.08 -4.16
CA ASP A 102 14.65 10.61 -5.09
C ASP A 102 15.91 11.49 -4.98
N SER A 103 16.96 10.97 -4.32
CA SER A 103 18.25 11.64 -4.11
C SER A 103 19.11 11.74 -5.37
N ARG A 104 18.67 11.19 -6.51
CA ARG A 104 19.40 11.29 -7.78
C ARG A 104 19.56 12.74 -8.22
N THR A 105 20.76 13.07 -8.70
CA THR A 105 21.07 14.38 -9.28
C THR A 105 20.31 14.60 -10.61
N LEU A 106 20.14 15.86 -11.03
CA LEU A 106 19.51 16.18 -12.33
C LEU A 106 20.21 15.51 -13.52
N ARG A 107 21.55 15.38 -13.44
CA ARG A 107 22.36 14.68 -14.44
C ARG A 107 22.03 13.18 -14.46
N GLN A 108 22.02 12.52 -13.30
CA GLN A 108 21.63 11.10 -13.21
C GLN A 108 20.20 10.88 -13.69
N ARG A 109 19.25 11.76 -13.34
CA ARG A 109 17.88 11.68 -13.86
C ARG A 109 17.84 11.77 -15.38
N ARG A 110 18.60 12.68 -15.98
CA ARG A 110 18.72 12.82 -17.44
C ARG A 110 19.32 11.57 -18.07
N ASP A 111 20.39 11.02 -17.49
CA ASP A 111 21.07 9.86 -18.03
C ASP A 111 20.17 8.60 -17.91
N ASP A 112 19.36 8.50 -16.84
CA ASP A 112 18.33 7.47 -16.66
C ASP A 112 17.19 7.58 -17.69
N PHE A 113 16.92 8.76 -18.23
CA PHE A 113 15.97 8.92 -19.36
C PHE A 113 16.50 8.31 -20.66
N VAL A 114 17.79 7.97 -20.75
CA VAL A 114 18.40 7.36 -21.95
C VAL A 114 18.73 5.87 -21.72
N ASP A 115 18.74 5.43 -20.47
CA ASP A 115 19.01 4.05 -20.07
C ASP A 115 17.85 3.11 -20.42
N TYR A 116 18.08 2.23 -21.39
CA TYR A 116 17.09 1.29 -21.90
C TYR A 116 16.58 0.31 -20.83
N ASP A 117 17.47 -0.19 -19.97
CA ASP A 117 17.13 -1.20 -18.96
C ASP A 117 16.25 -0.59 -17.87
N LYS A 118 16.54 0.66 -17.47
CA LYS A 118 15.70 1.42 -16.54
C LYS A 118 14.32 1.72 -17.13
N HIS A 119 14.22 1.97 -18.43
CA HIS A 119 12.91 2.12 -19.09
C HIS A 119 12.10 0.83 -19.09
N LEU A 120 12.74 -0.33 -19.20
CA LEU A 120 12.05 -1.61 -19.15
C LEU A 120 11.43 -1.82 -17.76
N VAL A 121 12.24 -1.66 -16.70
CA VAL A 121 11.76 -1.74 -15.30
C VAL A 121 10.68 -0.71 -15.04
N ARG A 122 10.87 0.54 -15.47
CA ARG A 122 9.89 1.61 -15.25
C ARG A 122 8.58 1.35 -16.00
N ARG A 123 8.63 0.77 -17.20
CA ARG A 123 7.43 0.36 -17.93
C ARG A 123 6.71 -0.77 -17.22
N GLU A 124 7.43 -1.73 -16.66
CA GLU A 124 6.83 -2.81 -15.87
C GLU A 124 6.12 -2.25 -14.63
N GLU A 125 6.75 -1.33 -13.88
CA GLU A 125 6.14 -0.63 -12.75
C GLU A 125 4.89 0.15 -13.15
N LEU A 126 4.99 0.97 -14.20
CA LEU A 126 3.87 1.77 -14.70
C LEU A 126 2.74 0.89 -15.23
N THR A 127 3.07 -0.21 -15.90
CA THR A 127 2.08 -1.19 -16.37
C THR A 127 1.41 -1.87 -15.19
N ALA A 128 2.17 -2.25 -14.16
CA ALA A 128 1.62 -2.81 -12.93
C ALA A 128 0.68 -1.81 -12.24
N GLN A 129 1.06 -0.53 -12.15
CA GLN A 129 0.22 0.53 -11.60
C GLN A 129 -1.04 0.78 -12.43
N LEU A 130 -0.94 0.85 -13.76
CA LEU A 130 -2.09 1.01 -14.66
C LEU A 130 -3.02 -0.22 -14.63
N SER A 131 -2.47 -1.42 -14.42
CA SER A 131 -3.24 -2.64 -14.25
C SER A 131 -4.02 -2.67 -12.93
N ARG A 132 -3.75 -1.74 -12.00
CA ARG A 132 -4.58 -1.51 -10.82
C ARG A 132 -5.70 -0.55 -11.19
N PRO A 133 -6.93 -1.03 -11.36
CA PRO A 133 -8.06 -0.14 -11.43
C PRO A 133 -8.18 0.53 -10.06
N TYR A 134 -7.97 1.85 -10.00
CA TYR A 134 -8.17 2.68 -8.81
C TYR A 134 -9.50 2.36 -8.10
N PHE A 135 -10.53 1.99 -8.86
CA PHE A 135 -11.86 1.60 -8.41
C PHE A 135 -11.95 0.25 -7.70
N ARG A 136 -10.90 -0.59 -7.71
CA ARG A 136 -10.93 -1.89 -7.03
C ARG A 136 -11.03 -1.75 -5.53
N ASP A 137 -10.25 -0.86 -4.94
CA ASP A 137 -10.30 -0.65 -3.49
C ASP A 137 -11.67 -0.10 -3.07
N TRP A 138 -12.27 0.77 -3.90
CA TRP A 138 -13.65 1.22 -3.71
C TRP A 138 -14.65 0.08 -3.82
N GLY A 139 -14.48 -0.80 -4.80
CA GLY A 139 -15.28 -2.00 -4.96
C GLY A 139 -15.12 -3.00 -3.82
N ASN A 140 -13.99 -2.98 -3.11
CA ASN A 140 -13.75 -3.82 -1.93
C ASN A 140 -14.46 -3.27 -0.68
N LEU A 141 -14.81 -1.99 -0.63
CA LEU A 141 -15.56 -1.39 0.49
C LEU A 141 -16.94 -2.03 0.70
N LYS A 142 -17.52 -2.63 -0.34
CA LYS A 142 -18.81 -3.33 -0.24
C LYS A 142 -18.77 -4.53 0.72
N PHE A 143 -17.58 -5.04 1.02
CA PHE A 143 -17.38 -6.16 1.94
C PHE A 143 -16.95 -5.63 3.30
N HIS A 144 -17.82 -5.73 4.30
CA HIS A 144 -17.52 -5.33 5.69
C HIS A 144 -16.83 -3.95 5.80
N GLU A 145 -17.34 -2.95 5.07
CA GLU A 145 -16.78 -1.58 5.06
C GLU A 145 -15.29 -1.49 4.66
N GLY A 146 -14.82 -2.50 3.90
CA GLY A 146 -13.45 -2.62 3.41
C GLY A 146 -12.46 -3.23 4.40
N LYS A 147 -12.93 -3.81 5.50
CA LYS A 147 -12.11 -4.48 6.51
C LYS A 147 -11.33 -5.65 5.90
N SER A 148 -10.01 -5.63 6.06
CA SER A 148 -9.14 -6.64 5.45
C SER A 148 -8.97 -7.89 6.33
N PHE A 149 -8.94 -7.70 7.66
CA PHE A 149 -8.82 -8.77 8.65
C PHE A 149 -9.43 -8.31 9.98
N ILE A 150 -9.74 -9.27 10.84
CA ILE A 150 -10.14 -9.04 12.23
C ILE A 150 -8.88 -9.03 13.08
N ALA A 151 -8.82 -8.12 14.05
CA ALA A 151 -7.68 -8.01 14.94
C ALA A 151 -7.51 -9.28 15.80
N PRO A 152 -6.27 -9.71 16.09
CA PRO A 152 -6.05 -10.89 16.92
C PRO A 152 -6.46 -10.58 18.37
N PRO A 153 -7.04 -11.55 19.11
CA PRO A 153 -7.48 -11.34 20.50
C PRO A 153 -6.32 -11.18 21.49
N ARG A 154 -5.08 -11.50 21.08
CA ARG A 154 -3.88 -11.43 21.91
C ARG A 154 -2.76 -10.74 21.14
N LEU A 155 -1.86 -10.11 21.88
CA LEU A 155 -0.62 -9.58 21.33
C LEU A 155 0.25 -10.71 20.75
N PHE A 156 0.92 -10.41 19.65
CA PHE A 156 2.04 -11.20 19.17
C PHE A 156 3.19 -11.16 20.18
N LYS A 157 3.90 -12.28 20.29
CA LYS A 157 5.11 -12.36 21.12
C LYS A 157 6.19 -11.46 20.52
N ALA A 158 6.90 -10.72 21.37
CA ALA A 158 7.97 -9.80 20.97
C ALA A 158 8.98 -10.43 20.00
N GLU A 159 9.41 -11.66 20.28
CA GLU A 159 10.40 -12.40 19.47
C GLU A 159 9.90 -12.80 18.07
N LEU A 160 8.59 -12.88 17.87
CA LEU A 160 7.97 -13.24 16.59
C LEU A 160 7.42 -12.02 15.85
N SER A 161 7.34 -10.88 16.53
CA SER A 161 6.83 -9.65 15.96
C SER A 161 7.83 -9.05 14.99
N LEU A 162 7.28 -8.48 13.93
CA LEU A 162 8.01 -7.79 12.88
C LEU A 162 7.94 -6.28 13.12
N PHE A 163 8.72 -5.52 12.37
CA PHE A 163 8.91 -4.11 12.63
C PHE A 163 7.92 -3.20 11.90
N PHE A 164 7.55 -2.11 12.55
CA PHE A 164 6.86 -1.00 11.92
C PHE A 164 7.90 -0.15 11.15
N PRO A 165 7.68 0.12 9.86
CA PRO A 165 8.62 0.87 9.03
C PRO A 165 8.74 2.32 9.51
N ASN A 166 9.91 2.92 9.25
CA ASN A 166 10.04 4.37 9.35
C ASN A 166 9.23 5.06 8.24
N PHE A 167 8.63 6.21 8.56
CA PHE A 167 8.05 7.12 7.58
C PHE A 167 8.56 8.53 7.86
N ILE A 168 8.64 9.33 6.80
CA ILE A 168 9.02 10.74 6.89
C ILE A 168 7.81 11.60 6.53
N GLY A 169 7.43 12.49 7.44
CA GLY A 169 6.26 13.32 7.27
C GLY A 169 6.37 14.66 7.96
N GLN A 170 5.58 15.63 7.51
CA GLN A 170 5.49 16.92 8.18
C GLN A 170 4.58 16.80 9.41
N THR A 171 5.04 17.27 10.56
CA THR A 171 4.23 17.35 11.77
C THR A 171 3.38 18.61 11.83
N ILE A 172 2.33 18.62 12.66
CA ILE A 172 1.51 19.84 12.87
C ILE A 172 2.16 20.84 13.84
N GLU A 173 3.28 20.48 14.46
CA GLU A 173 4.09 21.35 15.32
C GLU A 173 4.47 22.67 14.62
N LYS A 174 4.37 23.80 15.34
CA LYS A 174 4.62 25.15 14.77
C LYS A 174 6.09 25.39 14.42
N SER A 175 7.00 24.84 15.21
CA SER A 175 8.46 24.97 15.07
C SER A 175 9.02 24.09 13.96
N SER A 176 8.35 22.96 13.64
CA SER A 176 8.84 22.01 12.66
C SER A 176 8.54 22.48 11.23
N LYS A 177 9.56 23.01 10.56
CA LYS A 177 9.50 23.30 9.13
C LYS A 177 9.89 22.10 8.28
N GLU A 178 10.81 21.28 8.79
CA GLU A 178 11.30 20.09 8.12
C GLU A 178 10.41 18.87 8.43
N PRO A 179 10.32 17.91 7.49
CA PRO A 179 9.77 16.59 7.78
C PRO A 179 10.55 15.88 8.90
N LYS A 180 9.86 15.11 9.72
CA LYS A 180 10.44 14.30 10.80
C LYS A 180 10.20 12.82 10.55
N ASP A 181 11.11 12.01 11.06
CA ASP A 181 11.01 10.55 11.10
C ASP A 181 10.02 10.08 12.17
N THR A 182 9.26 9.02 11.88
CA THR A 182 8.37 8.39 12.86
C THR A 182 9.13 7.52 13.85
N THR A 183 10.20 6.86 13.43
CA THR A 183 10.95 5.91 14.29
C THR A 183 11.39 6.55 15.61
N PRO A 184 12.07 7.71 15.65
CA PRO A 184 12.47 8.33 16.92
C PRO A 184 11.31 8.68 17.86
N VAL A 185 10.11 8.93 17.32
CA VAL A 185 8.91 9.21 18.12
C VAL A 185 8.33 7.92 18.70
N LEU A 186 8.39 6.82 17.96
CA LEU A 186 7.85 5.52 18.39
C LEU A 186 8.81 4.77 19.32
N SER A 187 10.11 4.92 19.13
CA SER A 187 11.14 4.26 19.95
C SER A 187 11.00 4.60 21.44
N GLY A 188 11.11 3.59 22.29
CA GLY A 188 11.04 3.75 23.75
C GLY A 188 9.63 3.81 24.34
N ARG A 189 8.57 3.76 23.52
CA ARG A 189 7.18 3.93 23.96
C ARG A 189 6.23 2.90 23.34
N ALA A 190 5.21 2.51 24.07
CA ALA A 190 4.06 1.78 23.54
C ALA A 190 3.17 2.77 22.78
N SER A 191 3.02 2.57 21.48
CA SER A 191 2.39 3.54 20.60
C SER A 191 1.18 2.92 19.89
N VAL A 192 0.01 3.53 20.07
CA VAL A 192 -1.16 3.28 19.21
C VAL A 192 -0.97 4.10 17.95
N VAL A 193 -0.68 3.45 16.83
CA VAL A 193 -0.43 4.12 15.55
C VAL A 193 -1.66 4.01 14.66
N SER A 194 -2.24 5.16 14.35
CA SER A 194 -3.38 5.33 13.46
C SER A 194 -2.90 5.65 12.05
N PHE A 195 -3.24 4.85 11.05
CA PHE A 195 -2.84 5.05 9.66
C PHE A 195 -4.07 5.23 8.76
N PHE A 196 -4.17 6.36 8.06
CA PHE A 196 -5.31 6.69 7.20
C PHE A 196 -4.93 7.63 6.05
N SER A 197 -5.76 7.70 5.00
CA SER A 197 -5.52 8.54 3.82
C SER A 197 -6.72 9.39 3.38
N SER A 198 -7.84 9.30 4.11
CA SER A 198 -9.08 10.02 3.77
C SER A 198 -9.94 10.24 5.02
N GLN A 199 -10.92 11.15 4.93
CA GLN A 199 -11.88 11.37 6.02
C GLN A 199 -12.67 10.10 6.38
N TRP A 200 -12.99 9.27 5.38
CA TRP A 200 -13.64 7.97 5.61
C TRP A 200 -12.77 7.06 6.48
N ALA A 201 -11.51 6.88 6.09
CA ALA A 201 -10.53 6.11 6.85
C ALA A 201 -10.28 6.72 8.24
N GLU A 202 -10.23 8.05 8.35
CA GLU A 202 -10.07 8.75 9.63
C GLU A 202 -11.23 8.43 10.58
N ASN A 203 -12.48 8.46 10.09
CA ASN A 203 -13.67 8.12 10.89
C ASN A 203 -13.64 6.66 11.36
N GLN A 204 -13.15 5.74 10.51
CA GLN A 204 -12.94 4.36 10.91
C GLN A 204 -11.91 4.27 12.04
N VAL A 205 -10.76 4.94 11.92
CA VAL A 205 -9.76 4.94 13.00
C VAL A 205 -10.30 5.60 14.28
N HIS A 206 -11.12 6.66 14.18
CA HIS A 206 -11.78 7.27 15.33
C HIS A 206 -12.67 6.31 16.11
N SER A 207 -13.24 5.28 15.47
CA SER A 207 -13.98 4.22 16.19
C SER A 207 -13.10 3.41 17.16
N TRP A 208 -11.77 3.45 17.00
CA TRP A 208 -10.80 2.84 17.89
C TRP A 208 -10.24 3.80 18.93
N THR A 209 -9.99 5.04 18.50
CA THR A 209 -9.10 5.97 19.21
C THR A 209 -9.78 7.21 19.77
N SER A 210 -11.05 7.47 19.43
CA SER A 210 -11.74 8.64 19.98
C SER A 210 -12.24 8.36 21.39
N GLU A 211 -12.25 9.39 22.24
CA GLU A 211 -12.71 9.29 23.63
C GLU A 211 -14.19 8.87 23.71
N ALA A 212 -15.00 9.29 22.74
CA ALA A 212 -16.40 8.91 22.65
C ALA A 212 -16.61 7.43 22.31
N ALA A 213 -15.75 6.84 21.47
CA ALA A 213 -15.87 5.44 21.05
C ALA A 213 -15.13 4.48 21.99
N ASN A 214 -14.00 4.91 22.56
CA ASN A 214 -13.15 4.07 23.39
C ASN A 214 -12.59 4.87 24.60
N PRO A 215 -13.44 5.17 25.60
CA PRO A 215 -13.01 5.90 26.79
C PRO A 215 -11.97 5.12 27.63
N GLU A 216 -12.01 3.78 27.58
CA GLU A 216 -11.06 2.93 28.30
C GLU A 216 -9.62 3.11 27.76
N LEU A 217 -9.44 3.28 26.44
CA LEU A 217 -8.12 3.59 25.87
C LEU A 217 -7.54 4.87 26.46
N HIS A 218 -8.35 5.92 26.57
CA HIS A 218 -7.94 7.19 27.14
C HIS A 218 -7.59 7.07 28.63
N ALA A 219 -8.32 6.23 29.38
CA ALA A 219 -7.98 5.92 30.77
C ALA A 219 -6.61 5.21 30.86
N VAL A 220 -6.33 4.23 30.00
CA VAL A 220 -5.02 3.53 29.96
C VAL A 220 -3.90 4.49 29.59
N LEU A 221 -4.12 5.39 28.62
CA LEU A 221 -3.15 6.41 28.22
C LEU A 221 -2.86 7.40 29.34
N ALA A 222 -3.89 7.86 30.06
CA ALA A 222 -3.73 8.77 31.19
C ALA A 222 -2.95 8.13 32.35
N GLN A 223 -3.20 6.84 32.64
CA GLN A 223 -2.45 6.10 33.66
C GLN A 223 -0.98 5.85 33.28
N ASN A 224 -0.66 5.85 31.97
CA ASN A 224 0.63 5.47 31.44
C ASN A 224 1.28 6.57 30.59
N GLU A 225 1.07 7.85 30.89
CA GLU A 225 1.48 8.98 30.02
C GLU A 225 2.98 8.97 29.62
N ASN A 226 3.85 8.44 30.49
CA ASN A 226 5.30 8.36 30.23
C ASN A 226 5.69 7.17 29.32
N PHE A 227 4.85 6.15 29.22
CA PHE A 227 5.16 4.89 28.53
C PHE A 227 4.26 4.62 27.33
N ALA A 228 3.06 5.22 27.29
CA ALA A 228 2.05 5.01 26.28
C ALA A 228 1.73 6.31 25.54
N GLN A 229 1.47 6.22 24.24
CA GLN A 229 1.10 7.37 23.43
C GLN A 229 0.23 6.98 22.23
N MET A 230 -0.33 7.99 21.58
CA MET A 230 -1.02 7.87 20.31
C MET A 230 -0.28 8.65 19.23
N VAL A 231 -0.16 8.05 18.05
CA VAL A 231 0.50 8.65 16.88
C VAL A 231 -0.43 8.50 15.68
N SER A 232 -0.64 9.59 14.94
CA SER A 232 -1.51 9.63 13.77
C SER A 232 -0.69 9.87 12.52
N ILE A 233 -0.80 8.99 11.54
CA ILE A 233 -0.15 9.05 10.25
C ILE A 233 -1.22 9.22 9.18
N ASN A 234 -1.29 10.44 8.64
CA ASN A 234 -2.08 10.75 7.47
C ASN A 234 -1.21 10.61 6.22
N TYR A 235 -1.47 9.57 5.43
CA TYR A 235 -0.78 9.31 4.18
C TYR A 235 -1.54 9.90 3.01
N GLU A 236 -0.92 10.81 2.27
CA GLU A 236 -1.51 11.44 1.08
C GLU A 236 -0.49 11.48 -0.05
N ASP A 237 -0.65 10.59 -1.03
CA ASP A 237 0.22 10.48 -2.20
C ASP A 237 -0.02 11.63 -3.20
N ASN A 238 -1.20 12.22 -3.19
CA ASN A 238 -1.54 13.33 -4.07
C ASN A 238 -1.05 14.65 -3.49
N LYS A 239 -0.02 15.23 -4.12
CA LYS A 239 0.57 16.52 -3.72
C LYS A 239 -0.46 17.65 -3.59
N ALA A 240 -1.49 17.70 -4.44
CA ALA A 240 -2.52 18.74 -4.37
C ALA A 240 -3.40 18.57 -3.13
N LYS A 241 -3.82 17.35 -2.82
CA LYS A 241 -4.56 17.07 -1.58
C LYS A 241 -3.70 17.29 -0.34
N ALA A 242 -2.45 16.86 -0.37
CA ALA A 242 -1.53 17.07 0.73
C ALA A 242 -1.32 18.57 1.00
N TRP A 243 -1.27 19.38 -0.05
CA TRP A 243 -1.22 20.84 0.07
C TRP A 243 -2.48 21.42 0.72
N ILE A 244 -3.68 20.92 0.38
CA ILE A 244 -4.93 21.30 1.07
C ILE A 244 -4.84 20.95 2.56
N VAL A 245 -4.41 19.74 2.92
CA VAL A 245 -4.25 19.35 4.33
C VAL A 245 -3.28 20.29 5.05
N ARG A 246 -2.17 20.66 4.41
CA ARG A 246 -1.19 21.64 4.95
C ARG A 246 -1.83 23.00 5.24
N MET A 247 -2.67 23.50 4.36
CA MET A 247 -3.40 24.75 4.60
C MET A 247 -4.30 24.68 5.84
N PHE A 248 -4.90 23.52 6.10
CA PHE A 248 -5.79 23.31 7.24
C PHE A 248 -5.09 22.80 8.52
N MET A 249 -3.75 22.65 8.52
CA MET A 249 -2.99 22.24 9.72
C MET A 249 -3.22 23.16 10.93
N GLY A 250 -3.46 24.46 10.69
CA GLY A 250 -3.79 25.42 11.75
C GLY A 250 -5.08 25.08 12.50
N THR A 251 -6.11 24.62 11.77
CA THR A 251 -7.37 24.16 12.34
C THR A 251 -7.21 22.78 12.96
N LEU A 252 -6.46 21.89 12.33
CA LEU A 252 -6.17 20.56 12.85
C LEU A 252 -5.50 20.61 14.23
N ARG A 253 -4.56 21.54 14.44
CA ARG A 253 -3.95 21.80 15.75
C ARG A 253 -4.95 22.09 16.87
N LYS A 254 -6.14 22.62 16.57
CA LYS A 254 -7.17 22.89 17.58
C LYS A 254 -7.83 21.61 18.11
N LYS A 255 -7.72 20.49 17.37
CA LYS A 255 -8.25 19.18 17.77
C LYS A 255 -7.28 18.39 18.65
N PHE A 256 -6.00 18.78 18.68
CA PHE A 256 -4.96 18.07 19.42
C PHE A 256 -4.37 18.96 20.51
N SER A 257 -4.00 18.33 21.63
CA SER A 257 -3.25 19.03 22.67
C SER A 257 -1.86 19.43 22.16
N GLN A 258 -1.28 20.50 22.69
CA GLN A 258 0.01 21.02 22.20
C GLN A 258 1.16 20.01 22.36
N ARG A 259 1.09 19.13 23.38
CA ARG A 259 2.07 18.05 23.62
C ARG A 259 2.00 16.90 22.60
N ASP A 260 0.99 16.90 21.73
CA ASP A 260 0.77 15.84 20.72
C ASP A 260 0.95 16.36 19.28
N TRP A 261 1.36 17.62 19.10
CA TRP A 261 1.53 18.20 17.78
C TRP A 261 2.69 17.59 16.97
N ASP A 262 3.64 16.97 17.64
CA ASP A 262 4.75 16.20 17.05
C ASP A 262 4.36 14.74 16.75
N LYS A 263 3.18 14.29 17.18
CA LYS A 263 2.67 12.92 17.00
C LYS A 263 1.68 12.77 15.85
N TYR A 264 1.34 13.85 15.16
CA TYR A 264 0.57 13.80 13.92
C TYR A 264 1.51 14.04 12.75
N PHE A 265 1.57 13.09 11.81
CA PHE A 265 2.42 13.12 10.62
C PHE A 265 1.58 13.17 9.35
N LEU A 266 1.87 14.15 8.48
CA LEU A 266 1.43 14.13 7.09
C LEU A 266 2.56 13.55 6.22
N VAL A 267 2.39 12.30 5.80
CA VAL A 267 3.36 11.54 4.97
C VAL A 267 2.94 11.61 3.51
N GLN A 268 3.83 12.04 2.63
CA GLN A 268 3.53 12.22 1.20
C GLN A 268 4.15 11.16 0.28
N GLY A 269 5.02 10.30 0.81
CA GLY A 269 5.80 9.35 0.04
C GLY A 269 6.34 8.23 0.92
N GLY A 270 7.16 7.35 0.34
CA GLY A 270 7.84 6.29 1.08
C GLY A 270 7.02 5.02 1.33
N VAL A 271 5.71 5.05 1.09
CA VAL A 271 4.81 3.89 1.28
C VAL A 271 4.77 3.05 0.00
N THR A 272 5.79 2.21 -0.19
CA THR A 272 5.86 1.25 -1.30
C THR A 272 4.83 0.13 -1.15
N ASP A 273 4.57 -0.62 -2.22
CA ASP A 273 3.63 -1.75 -2.15
C ASP A 273 4.15 -2.89 -1.28
N GLU A 274 5.46 -3.10 -1.28
CA GLU A 274 6.11 -4.06 -0.37
C GLU A 274 5.86 -3.69 1.08
N ILE A 275 6.02 -2.40 1.44
CA ILE A 275 5.69 -1.92 2.78
C ILE A 275 4.22 -2.16 3.07
N ARG A 276 3.32 -1.75 2.17
CA ARG A 276 1.86 -1.92 2.36
C ARG A 276 1.49 -3.36 2.64
N GLU A 277 1.95 -4.30 1.82
CA GLU A 277 1.66 -5.72 2.03
C GLU A 277 2.29 -6.24 3.33
N SER A 278 3.54 -5.84 3.62
CA SER A 278 4.25 -6.29 4.81
C SER A 278 3.57 -5.85 6.09
N ILE A 279 3.05 -4.62 6.17
CA ILE A 279 2.31 -4.11 7.34
C ILE A 279 0.79 -4.31 7.25
N GLY A 280 0.30 -5.08 6.27
CA GLY A 280 -1.12 -5.41 6.14
C GLY A 280 -2.04 -4.27 5.68
N LEU A 281 -1.53 -3.22 5.05
CA LEU A 281 -2.31 -2.17 4.38
C LEU A 281 -2.88 -2.66 3.03
N LEU A 282 -3.78 -3.63 3.06
CA LEU A 282 -4.26 -4.34 1.86
C LEU A 282 -5.31 -3.56 1.05
N ASN A 283 -5.98 -2.62 1.70
CA ASN A 283 -6.91 -1.67 1.09
C ASN A 283 -6.47 -0.24 1.42
N SER A 284 -6.19 0.57 0.40
CA SER A 284 -5.68 1.94 0.55
C SER A 284 -6.73 2.96 1.02
N LYS A 285 -8.01 2.57 1.07
CA LYS A 285 -9.15 3.47 1.34
C LYS A 285 -9.70 3.36 2.75
N VAL A 286 -9.22 2.40 3.54
CA VAL A 286 -9.65 2.18 4.93
C VAL A 286 -8.59 2.61 5.94
N GLY A 287 -9.02 2.79 7.17
CA GLY A 287 -8.16 3.07 8.32
C GLY A 287 -7.53 1.80 8.90
N TYR A 288 -6.35 1.95 9.50
CA TYR A 288 -5.69 0.89 10.25
C TYR A 288 -5.18 1.41 11.59
N THR A 289 -5.13 0.52 12.58
CA THR A 289 -4.66 0.83 13.92
C THR A 289 -3.66 -0.24 14.34
N TYR A 290 -2.47 0.17 14.79
CA TYR A 290 -1.40 -0.73 15.20
C TYR A 290 -1.04 -0.50 16.67
N LEU A 291 -0.68 -1.56 17.39
CA LEU A 291 0.11 -1.43 18.61
C LEU A 291 1.56 -1.70 18.28
N VAL A 292 2.38 -0.67 18.47
CA VAL A 292 3.81 -0.70 18.25
C VAL A 292 4.50 -0.63 19.61
N ASP A 293 5.46 -1.53 19.87
CA ASP A 293 6.22 -1.52 21.12
C ASP A 293 7.43 -0.59 21.09
N GLN A 294 8.17 -0.54 22.20
CA GLN A 294 9.33 0.32 22.39
C GLN A 294 10.51 0.06 21.44
N HIS A 295 10.54 -1.09 20.76
CA HIS A 295 11.55 -1.43 19.74
C HIS A 295 11.00 -1.29 18.32
N CYS A 296 9.88 -0.58 18.17
CA CYS A 296 9.17 -0.41 16.92
C CYS A 296 8.63 -1.72 16.33
N ARG A 297 8.29 -2.73 17.14
CA ARG A 297 7.68 -3.98 16.65
C ARG A 297 6.16 -3.89 16.66
N ILE A 298 5.50 -4.39 15.62
CA ILE A 298 4.04 -4.52 15.55
C ILE A 298 3.61 -5.71 16.41
N ARG A 299 2.95 -5.41 17.52
CA ARG A 299 2.45 -6.40 18.49
C ARG A 299 0.99 -6.74 18.26
N TRP A 300 0.26 -5.89 17.56
CA TRP A 300 -1.15 -6.07 17.25
C TRP A 300 -1.55 -5.13 16.11
N ALA A 301 -2.56 -5.49 15.34
CA ALA A 301 -3.11 -4.65 14.28
C ALA A 301 -4.61 -4.87 14.10
N GLY A 302 -5.32 -3.80 13.79
CA GLY A 302 -6.73 -3.75 13.41
C GLY A 302 -6.92 -3.03 12.08
N SER A 303 -7.99 -3.38 11.36
CA SER A 303 -8.33 -2.85 10.04
C SER A 303 -9.80 -2.39 10.02
N GLY A 304 -10.07 -1.27 9.35
CA GLY A 304 -11.41 -0.74 9.17
C GLY A 304 -12.06 -0.27 10.48
N THR A 305 -13.38 -0.38 10.56
CA THR A 305 -14.17 -0.02 11.74
C THR A 305 -13.96 -1.03 12.89
N SER A 306 -13.95 -0.53 14.12
CA SER A 306 -13.77 -1.36 15.33
C SER A 306 -15.00 -2.20 15.66
N HIS A 307 -14.75 -3.39 16.21
CA HIS A 307 -15.75 -4.14 16.96
C HIS A 307 -15.44 -4.14 18.46
N PRO A 308 -16.45 -4.31 19.34
CA PRO A 308 -16.26 -4.25 20.79
C PRO A 308 -15.14 -5.17 21.32
N ASP A 309 -15.08 -6.41 20.82
CA ASP A 309 -14.06 -7.38 21.23
C ASP A 309 -12.63 -6.94 20.84
N GLU A 310 -12.50 -6.21 19.72
CA GLU A 310 -11.21 -5.72 19.25
C GLU A 310 -10.77 -4.47 20.04
N LEU A 311 -11.71 -3.66 20.55
CA LEU A 311 -11.41 -2.55 21.45
C LEU A 311 -10.83 -3.06 22.77
N GLU A 312 -11.44 -4.10 23.34
CA GLU A 312 -10.93 -4.75 24.55
C GLU A 312 -9.50 -5.30 24.33
N GLY A 313 -9.26 -5.93 23.17
CA GLY A 313 -7.94 -6.40 22.76
C GLY A 313 -6.91 -5.28 22.65
N LEU A 314 -7.29 -4.14 22.05
CA LEU A 314 -6.44 -2.94 21.94
C LEU A 314 -6.09 -2.37 23.32
N ASN A 315 -7.07 -2.20 24.20
CA ASN A 315 -6.90 -1.57 25.50
C ASN A 315 -6.02 -2.41 26.43
N LYS A 316 -6.31 -3.70 26.54
CA LYS A 316 -5.48 -4.66 27.29
C LYS A 316 -4.08 -4.77 26.70
N GLY A 317 -3.98 -4.74 25.36
CA GLY A 317 -2.72 -4.77 24.65
C GLY A 317 -1.84 -3.59 25.00
N LEU A 318 -2.38 -2.37 24.96
CA LEU A 318 -1.65 -1.16 25.30
C LEU A 318 -1.20 -1.15 26.77
N ALA A 319 -2.09 -1.49 27.70
CA ALA A 319 -1.77 -1.56 29.13
C ALA A 319 -0.61 -2.55 29.39
N ARG A 320 -0.67 -3.73 28.76
CA ARG A 320 0.38 -4.74 28.86
C ARG A 320 1.72 -4.26 28.31
N LEU A 321 1.73 -3.59 27.16
CA LEU A 321 2.97 -3.05 26.59
C LEU A 321 3.56 -1.96 27.47
N ALA A 322 2.73 -1.07 28.02
CA ALA A 322 3.20 -0.06 28.97
C ALA A 322 3.83 -0.68 30.22
N ASP A 323 3.24 -1.75 30.75
CA ASP A 323 3.81 -2.51 31.87
C ASP A 323 5.11 -3.25 31.51
N GLU A 324 5.20 -3.83 30.31
CA GLU A 324 6.43 -4.45 29.79
C GLU A 324 7.58 -3.42 29.74
N ILE A 325 7.31 -2.22 29.21
CA ILE A 325 8.29 -1.12 29.14
C ILE A 325 8.68 -0.64 30.54
N ARG A 326 7.71 -0.47 31.44
CA ARG A 326 7.99 -0.03 32.81
C ARG A 326 8.90 -1.02 33.55
N LYS A 327 8.65 -2.32 33.38
CA LYS A 327 9.50 -3.38 33.96
C LYS A 327 10.89 -3.38 33.37
N GLU A 328 11.02 -3.23 32.04
CA GLU A 328 12.31 -3.14 31.38
C GLU A 328 13.10 -1.89 31.80
N ALA A 329 12.43 -0.75 31.96
CA ALA A 329 13.05 0.47 32.45
C ALA A 329 13.58 0.33 33.89
N ALA A 330 12.99 -0.54 34.71
CA ALA A 330 13.49 -0.85 36.05
C ALA A 330 14.75 -1.75 36.06
N LEU A 331 15.05 -2.45 34.95
CA LEU A 331 16.24 -3.28 34.82
C LEU A 331 17.51 -2.43 34.67
N PRO A 332 18.67 -2.93 35.14
CA PRO A 332 19.95 -2.29 34.89
C PRO A 332 20.23 -2.20 33.39
N ALA A 333 20.94 -1.16 32.94
CA ALA A 333 21.16 -0.88 31.52
C ALA A 333 21.81 -2.05 30.75
N SER A 334 22.59 -2.90 31.42
CA SER A 334 23.21 -4.11 30.85
C SER A 334 22.22 -5.24 30.54
N ALA A 335 21.03 -5.24 31.15
CA ALA A 335 20.00 -6.26 30.98
C ALA A 335 18.83 -5.81 30.11
N ARG A 336 18.83 -4.54 29.65
CA ARG A 336 17.79 -4.01 28.75
C ARG A 336 18.01 -4.52 27.33
N GLU A 337 16.92 -4.80 26.63
CA GLU A 337 17.00 -5.16 25.21
C GLU A 337 17.55 -3.93 24.47
N GLN A 338 18.66 -4.09 23.73
CA GLN A 338 19.22 -2.98 22.99
C GLN A 338 18.32 -2.65 21.81
N HIS A 339 17.99 -1.37 21.62
CA HIS A 339 17.21 -0.95 20.46
C HIS A 339 17.98 -1.32 19.18
N PRO A 340 17.40 -2.15 18.28
CA PRO A 340 18.14 -2.73 17.18
C PRO A 340 18.66 -1.66 16.18
N GLY A 341 17.95 -0.53 16.05
CA GLY A 341 18.37 0.61 15.20
C GLY A 341 19.50 1.52 15.75
N ASN A 342 20.09 1.24 16.92
CA ASN A 342 21.15 2.07 17.50
C ASN A 342 22.57 1.50 17.30
N LYS A 343 22.74 0.42 16.54
CA LYS A 343 24.06 -0.03 16.10
C LYS A 343 24.54 0.91 15.00
N ARG A 344 25.24 1.98 15.38
CA ARG A 344 26.11 2.71 14.45
C ARG A 344 27.04 1.67 13.83
N VAL A 345 26.91 1.45 12.53
CA VAL A 345 27.91 0.74 11.73
C VAL A 345 29.21 1.51 11.94
N GLY A 346 30.14 0.89 12.67
CA GLY A 346 31.49 1.41 12.92
C GLY A 346 32.36 1.25 11.69
#